data_AF-A0AAU6CIS5-F1
#
_entry.id   AF-A0AAU6CIS5-F1
#
_cell.length_a   1.000
_cell.length_b   1.000
_cell.length_c   1.000
_cell.angle_alpha   90.00
_cell.angle_beta   90.00
_cell.angle_gamma   90.00
#
_symmetry.space_group_name_H-M   'P 1'
#
loop_
_entity.id
_entity.type
_entity.pdbx_description
1 polymer ?
#
loop_
_entity_poly.entity_id
_entity_poly.type
_entity_poly.pdbx_seq_one_letter_code
_entity_poly.pdbx_strand_id
1 'polypeptide(L)'
;MFSNDSDGGAWSWSLVITAVVMVAALAGGWFVYDARHRSDPDPAAGRGSLATAHGGGSGDSPVADGDTGASAGAAGRELAGRTVVIDPGHNNGNAEHTAAISRTVDIGTNRKECDTTGTETNAGYPEATYTLDVAHRVRTLLEARGAKVVLTYDGDRPYGPCVDERARIGNDAHADAALSIHADGAPADRLGFHVIAPKSVHQGAADTRAIAAPSLRLATTLRSHFTAATGEPLANYLGGKGLTIRDDLGGLNLSTVPKVFIECGNMRNAHDAAALTNPAWRQHAAQGIADGLTAFLEGKR
;
A
#
# COMPACT_ATOMS: atom_id res chain seq x y z
N MET A 1 -77.33 -18.35 -33.32
CA MET A 1 -78.59 -17.59 -33.20
C MET A 1 -79.12 -17.84 -31.81
N PHE A 2 -78.81 -16.93 -30.89
CA PHE A 2 -79.45 -16.57 -29.61
C PHE A 2 -78.42 -15.72 -28.88
N SER A 3 -78.60 -14.40 -29.00
CA SER A 3 -77.93 -13.41 -28.18
C SER A 3 -78.52 -13.43 -26.77
N ASN A 4 -77.69 -13.15 -25.78
CA ASN A 4 -78.11 -12.28 -24.69
C ASN A 4 -76.89 -11.46 -24.25
N ASP A 5 -76.98 -10.14 -24.47
CA ASP A 5 -76.24 -9.11 -23.74
C ASP A 5 -76.60 -9.23 -22.22
N SER A 6 -75.93 -8.65 -21.23
CA SER A 6 -75.25 -7.36 -21.13
C SER A 6 -74.55 -7.29 -19.76
N ASP A 7 -73.56 -6.40 -19.68
CA ASP A 7 -73.22 -5.53 -18.55
C ASP A 7 -72.51 -6.06 -17.29
N GLY A 8 -71.40 -5.38 -16.95
CA GLY A 8 -71.00 -5.23 -15.56
C GLY A 8 -69.52 -4.90 -15.29
N GLY A 9 -69.13 -3.64 -15.46
CA GLY A 9 -68.36 -2.93 -14.41
C GLY A 9 -66.84 -3.13 -14.31
N ALA A 10 -66.12 -2.07 -14.65
CA ALA A 10 -64.68 -1.85 -14.52
C ALA A 10 -64.13 -1.91 -13.09
N TRP A 11 -62.88 -2.36 -12.89
CA TRP A 11 -61.91 -1.78 -11.94
C TRP A 11 -60.47 -1.95 -12.45
N SER A 12 -59.81 -0.82 -12.70
CA SER A 12 -58.39 -0.69 -13.06
C SER A 12 -57.54 -0.65 -11.79
N TRP A 13 -56.42 -1.39 -11.75
CA TRP A 13 -55.22 -0.97 -11.00
C TRP A 13 -53.95 -1.39 -11.75
N SER A 14 -53.26 -0.40 -12.28
CA SER A 14 -51.91 -0.47 -12.83
C SER A 14 -50.92 -0.96 -11.76
N LEU A 15 -50.19 -2.03 -12.05
CA LEU A 15 -49.10 -2.51 -11.19
C LEU A 15 -47.83 -1.70 -11.51
N VAL A 16 -47.48 -0.76 -10.63
CA VAL A 16 -46.17 -0.09 -10.65
C VAL A 16 -45.17 -1.05 -10.01
N ILE A 17 -44.31 -1.65 -10.83
CA ILE A 17 -43.18 -2.47 -10.36
C ILE A 17 -42.04 -1.52 -10.01
N THR A 18 -41.88 -1.21 -8.73
CA THR A 18 -40.67 -0.54 -8.21
C THR A 18 -39.65 -1.62 -7.88
N ALA A 19 -38.67 -1.82 -8.77
CA ALA A 19 -37.52 -2.68 -8.51
C ALA A 19 -36.55 -1.93 -7.56
N VAL A 20 -36.55 -2.30 -6.28
CA VAL A 20 -35.49 -1.91 -5.34
C VAL A 20 -34.38 -2.95 -5.43
N VAL A 21 -33.29 -2.61 -6.12
CA VAL A 21 -32.06 -3.40 -6.10
C VAL A 21 -31.26 -2.98 -4.88
N MET A 22 -31.36 -3.74 -3.78
CA MET A 22 -30.41 -3.66 -2.68
C MET A 22 -29.18 -4.49 -3.02
N VAL A 23 -28.06 -3.84 -3.31
CA VAL A 23 -26.74 -4.49 -3.37
C VAL A 23 -26.25 -4.66 -1.94
N ALA A 24 -26.43 -5.86 -1.40
CA ALA A 24 -25.79 -6.29 -0.16
C ALA A 24 -24.33 -6.64 -0.45
N ALA A 25 -23.41 -5.71 -0.20
CA ALA A 25 -21.99 -6.01 -0.12
C ALA A 25 -21.73 -6.75 1.20
N LEU A 26 -21.53 -8.07 1.12
CA LEU A 26 -21.14 -8.90 2.26
C LEU A 26 -19.67 -8.64 2.60
N ALA A 27 -19.44 -7.66 3.49
CA ALA A 27 -18.24 -7.58 4.31
C ALA A 27 -18.23 -8.76 5.30
N GLY A 28 -17.66 -9.88 4.87
CA GLY A 28 -17.62 -11.11 5.65
C GLY A 28 -16.22 -11.42 6.13
N GLY A 29 -15.95 -11.07 7.39
CA GLY A 29 -14.93 -11.74 8.20
C GLY A 29 -13.96 -10.78 8.85
N TRP A 30 -14.30 -10.31 10.04
CA TRP A 30 -13.35 -9.84 11.06
C TRP A 30 -13.97 -9.98 12.46
N PHE A 31 -13.10 -10.17 13.46
CA PHE A 31 -13.29 -10.51 14.90
C PHE A 31 -13.35 -12.01 15.21
N VAL A 32 -12.67 -12.56 16.24
CA VAL A 32 -12.34 -12.03 17.59
C VAL A 32 -10.99 -12.62 18.08
N TYR A 33 -10.18 -11.88 18.84
CA TYR A 33 -9.43 -12.47 19.95
C TYR A 33 -9.53 -11.63 21.22
N ASP A 34 -9.68 -12.36 22.33
CA ASP A 34 -10.00 -11.96 23.69
C ASP A 34 -8.94 -11.05 24.33
N ALA A 35 -9.41 -10.05 25.08
CA ALA A 35 -8.59 -9.15 25.88
C ALA A 35 -8.51 -9.66 27.31
N ARG A 36 -7.29 -9.83 27.85
CA ARG A 36 -7.10 -9.93 29.31
C ARG A 36 -5.97 -9.02 29.81
N HIS A 37 -6.43 -8.15 30.70
CA HIS A 37 -5.81 -7.22 31.64
C HIS A 37 -4.35 -7.42 32.07
N ARG A 38 -3.66 -6.28 32.23
CA ARG A 38 -3.10 -5.75 33.50
C ARG A 38 -2.45 -4.39 33.21
N SER A 39 -3.00 -3.28 33.70
CA SER A 39 -2.73 -2.62 35.00
C SER A 39 -1.48 -1.72 34.98
N ASP A 40 -1.78 -0.42 34.92
CA ASP A 40 -1.05 0.81 35.30
C ASP A 40 -0.07 0.68 36.50
N PRO A 41 0.96 1.56 36.68
CA PRO A 41 0.74 3.01 36.85
C PRO A 41 1.76 4.01 36.29
N ASP A 42 1.30 5.25 36.41
CA ASP A 42 1.66 6.57 35.89
C ASP A 42 2.77 7.26 36.77
N PRO A 43 3.03 8.60 36.70
CA PRO A 43 4.30 9.16 36.25
C PRO A 43 5.08 9.93 37.34
N ALA A 44 6.30 10.39 37.02
CA ALA A 44 7.01 11.38 37.84
C ALA A 44 7.50 12.55 36.98
N ALA A 45 6.83 13.69 37.15
CA ALA A 45 7.27 15.00 36.71
C ALA A 45 8.32 15.58 37.68
N GLY A 46 9.35 16.21 37.14
CA GLY A 46 10.31 17.02 37.89
C GLY A 46 10.64 18.30 37.11
N ARG A 47 10.15 19.43 37.60
CA ARG A 47 10.46 20.78 37.10
C ARG A 47 11.81 21.25 37.66
N GLY A 48 12.56 22.02 36.89
CA GLY A 48 13.69 22.82 37.36
C GLY A 48 14.22 23.77 36.29
N SER A 49 14.34 25.05 36.61
CA SER A 49 14.45 26.20 35.71
C SER A 49 15.84 26.86 35.76
N LEU A 50 16.28 27.39 34.61
CA LEU A 50 17.14 28.57 34.31
C LEU A 50 18.27 28.99 35.28
N ALA A 51 19.50 29.15 34.76
CA ALA A 51 20.23 30.44 34.71
C ALA A 51 21.56 30.38 33.91
N THR A 52 21.88 31.53 33.33
CA THR A 52 23.05 32.07 32.58
C THR A 52 24.40 32.03 33.38
N ALA A 53 25.64 32.26 32.91
CA ALA A 53 26.23 32.93 31.74
C ALA A 53 27.79 32.73 31.70
N HIS A 54 28.41 33.07 30.55
CA HIS A 54 29.74 33.69 30.33
C HIS A 54 31.07 32.89 30.35
N GLY A 55 31.91 33.18 29.33
CA GLY A 55 33.37 32.99 29.35
C GLY A 55 33.99 32.72 27.97
N GLY A 56 34.62 33.72 27.35
CA GLY A 56 35.26 33.66 26.03
C GLY A 56 36.71 33.15 26.01
N GLY A 57 37.28 33.02 24.81
CA GLY A 57 38.71 32.70 24.63
C GLY A 57 39.07 32.34 23.18
N SER A 58 39.85 33.21 22.55
CA SER A 58 40.40 33.22 21.20
C SER A 58 41.49 32.18 20.90
N GLY A 59 41.68 31.83 19.62
CA GLY A 59 42.87 31.13 19.12
C GLY A 59 42.83 30.95 17.59
N ASP A 60 43.83 31.50 16.91
CA ASP A 60 43.96 31.69 15.46
C ASP A 60 44.90 30.66 14.81
N SER A 61 44.55 30.19 13.60
CA SER A 61 45.42 29.81 12.45
C SER A 61 46.37 28.57 12.51
N PRO A 62 46.94 28.06 11.36
CA PRO A 62 46.51 28.08 9.94
C PRO A 62 46.85 26.79 9.09
N VAL A 63 46.49 26.82 7.78
CA VAL A 63 47.01 26.11 6.56
C VAL A 63 46.93 24.57 6.44
N ALA A 64 46.26 24.05 5.40
CA ALA A 64 46.91 23.56 4.17
C ALA A 64 45.96 22.82 3.19
N ASP A 65 46.19 23.13 1.92
CA ASP A 65 45.53 22.63 0.71
C ASP A 65 45.62 21.12 0.49
N GLY A 66 44.60 20.60 -0.19
CA GLY A 66 44.75 19.52 -1.17
C GLY A 66 44.42 18.11 -0.69
N ASP A 67 43.18 17.67 -0.95
CA ASP A 67 43.03 16.54 -1.87
C ASP A 67 41.74 16.67 -2.66
N THR A 68 41.92 16.47 -3.96
CA THR A 68 40.96 16.53 -5.03
C THR A 68 40.06 15.30 -5.07
N GLY A 69 38.75 15.54 -5.17
CA GLY A 69 37.92 14.84 -6.14
C GLY A 69 37.89 13.30 -6.08
N ALA A 70 37.36 12.73 -4.99
CA ALA A 70 36.95 11.32 -4.98
C ALA A 70 35.76 11.07 -4.02
N SER A 71 34.60 11.69 -4.26
CA SER A 71 33.32 11.14 -3.74
C SER A 71 32.07 11.54 -4.51
N ALA A 72 32.15 12.50 -5.44
CA ALA A 72 30.97 12.93 -6.22
C ALA A 72 30.47 11.90 -7.25
N GLY A 73 31.25 10.84 -7.54
CA GLY A 73 30.89 9.79 -8.50
C GLY A 73 30.12 8.59 -7.94
N ALA A 74 29.93 8.51 -6.61
CA ALA A 74 29.27 7.38 -5.95
C ALA A 74 27.83 7.69 -5.48
N ALA A 75 27.47 8.97 -5.34
CA ALA A 75 26.11 9.37 -5.00
C ALA A 75 25.19 9.13 -6.21
N GLY A 76 24.15 8.31 -6.05
CA GLY A 76 23.17 8.03 -7.11
C GLY A 76 23.40 6.75 -7.93
N ARG A 77 24.28 5.84 -7.47
CA ARG A 77 24.45 4.51 -8.10
C ARG A 77 24.44 3.33 -7.11
N GLU A 78 23.98 3.54 -5.88
CA GLU A 78 23.88 2.52 -4.84
C GLU A 78 23.06 1.28 -5.25
N LEU A 79 22.14 1.43 -6.21
CA LEU A 79 21.30 0.35 -6.74
C LEU A 79 21.71 -0.10 -8.15
N ALA A 80 22.89 0.27 -8.64
CA ALA A 80 23.37 -0.17 -9.94
C ALA A 80 23.35 -1.71 -10.05
N GLY A 81 22.69 -2.21 -11.09
CA GLY A 81 22.52 -3.65 -11.34
C GLY A 81 21.36 -4.31 -10.59
N ARG A 82 20.64 -3.56 -9.73
CA ARG A 82 19.42 -4.05 -9.08
C ARG A 82 18.19 -3.84 -9.95
N THR A 83 17.26 -4.77 -9.89
CA THR A 83 15.94 -4.65 -10.49
C THR A 83 14.88 -4.60 -9.39
N VAL A 84 14.04 -3.57 -9.41
CA VAL A 84 12.93 -3.38 -8.45
C VAL A 84 11.62 -3.33 -9.21
N VAL A 85 10.63 -4.09 -8.75
CA VAL A 85 9.27 -4.03 -9.29
C VAL A 85 8.39 -3.19 -8.39
N ILE A 86 7.72 -2.19 -8.95
CA ILE A 86 6.75 -1.35 -8.26
C ILE A 86 5.37 -1.62 -8.86
N ASP A 87 4.45 -2.00 -7.99
CA ASP A 87 3.10 -2.41 -8.35
C ASP A 87 2.11 -1.35 -7.81
N PRO A 88 1.70 -0.36 -8.64
CA PRO A 88 0.62 0.53 -8.25
C PRO A 88 -0.67 -0.28 -8.15
N GLY A 89 -1.21 -0.41 -6.94
CA GLY A 89 -2.42 -1.15 -6.66
C GLY A 89 -3.62 -0.62 -7.44
N HIS A 90 -4.47 -1.52 -7.91
CA HIS A 90 -5.64 -1.21 -8.73
C HIS A 90 -5.30 -0.47 -10.03
N ASN A 91 -6.33 -0.02 -10.73
CA ASN A 91 -6.23 0.62 -12.03
C ASN A 91 -7.27 1.71 -12.23
N ASN A 92 -6.82 2.85 -12.78
CA ASN A 92 -7.73 3.82 -13.40
C ASN A 92 -8.48 3.13 -14.54
N GLY A 93 -9.82 3.18 -14.50
CA GLY A 93 -10.69 2.50 -15.48
C GLY A 93 -11.34 1.21 -15.00
N ASN A 94 -10.88 0.59 -13.90
CA ASN A 94 -11.47 -0.66 -13.38
C ASN A 94 -13.00 -0.57 -13.15
N ALA A 95 -13.49 0.59 -12.72
CA ALA A 95 -14.93 0.83 -12.51
C ALA A 95 -15.79 0.68 -13.79
N GLU A 96 -15.19 0.85 -14.98
CA GLU A 96 -15.86 0.71 -16.28
C GLU A 96 -15.78 -0.74 -16.82
N HIS A 97 -15.00 -1.60 -16.15
CA HIS A 97 -14.66 -2.95 -16.60
C HIS A 97 -14.97 -4.03 -15.53
N THR A 98 -16.05 -3.85 -14.77
CA THR A 98 -16.43 -4.73 -13.64
C THR A 98 -16.52 -6.21 -14.01
N ALA A 99 -17.05 -6.55 -15.18
CA ALA A 99 -17.11 -7.93 -15.66
C ALA A 99 -15.71 -8.54 -15.91
N ALA A 100 -14.76 -7.74 -16.36
CA ALA A 100 -13.41 -8.21 -16.65
C ALA A 100 -12.58 -8.37 -15.37
N ILE A 101 -12.73 -7.47 -14.40
CA ILE A 101 -11.99 -7.52 -13.12
C ILE A 101 -12.59 -8.52 -12.12
N SER A 102 -13.90 -8.82 -12.20
CA SER A 102 -14.56 -9.82 -11.34
C SER A 102 -14.32 -11.27 -11.77
N ARG A 103 -13.71 -11.51 -12.95
CA ARG A 103 -13.32 -12.87 -13.35
C ARG A 103 -12.36 -13.43 -12.30
N THR A 104 -12.56 -14.68 -11.89
CA THR A 104 -11.67 -15.28 -10.90
C THR A 104 -10.34 -15.71 -11.52
N VAL A 105 -9.25 -15.53 -10.78
CA VAL A 105 -7.90 -16.02 -11.07
C VAL A 105 -7.42 -16.91 -9.93
N ASP A 106 -6.46 -17.78 -10.22
CA ASP A 106 -5.81 -18.61 -9.22
C ASP A 106 -4.78 -17.77 -8.47
N ILE A 107 -4.86 -17.75 -7.13
CA ILE A 107 -3.91 -17.03 -6.25
C ILE A 107 -2.95 -17.98 -5.51
N GLY A 108 -2.82 -19.20 -6.02
CA GLY A 108 -1.99 -20.28 -5.50
C GLY A 108 -2.63 -21.06 -4.36
N THR A 109 -3.23 -20.37 -3.38
CA THR A 109 -3.89 -21.01 -2.23
C THR A 109 -5.39 -21.20 -2.41
N ASN A 110 -6.02 -20.36 -3.24
CA ASN A 110 -7.45 -20.34 -3.55
C ASN A 110 -7.67 -19.57 -4.87
N ARG A 111 -8.91 -19.16 -5.17
CA ARG A 111 -9.24 -18.22 -6.24
C ARG A 111 -9.76 -16.90 -5.68
N LYS A 112 -9.47 -15.80 -6.38
CA LYS A 112 -10.00 -14.45 -6.11
C LYS A 112 -10.29 -13.72 -7.40
N GLU A 113 -11.00 -12.60 -7.33
CA GLU A 113 -11.19 -11.68 -8.44
C GLU A 113 -9.85 -11.28 -9.06
N CYS A 114 -9.86 -11.08 -10.38
CA CYS A 114 -8.70 -10.63 -11.14
C CYS A 114 -8.15 -9.33 -10.58
N ASP A 115 -8.99 -8.34 -10.37
CA ASP A 115 -8.62 -7.05 -9.77
C ASP A 115 -9.87 -6.43 -9.09
N THR A 116 -9.69 -5.34 -8.37
CA THR A 116 -10.78 -4.55 -7.79
C THR A 116 -10.61 -3.08 -8.13
N THR A 117 -11.64 -2.26 -7.91
CA THR A 117 -11.57 -0.81 -8.17
C THR A 117 -10.64 -0.08 -7.21
N GLY A 118 -10.32 -0.67 -6.06
CA GLY A 118 -9.78 0.04 -4.91
C GLY A 118 -10.84 0.88 -4.19
N THR A 119 -10.42 1.56 -3.13
CA THR A 119 -11.24 2.53 -2.39
C THR A 119 -11.06 3.96 -2.94
N GLU A 120 -11.60 4.95 -2.25
CA GLU A 120 -11.40 6.37 -2.53
C GLU A 120 -11.55 7.19 -1.25
N THR A 121 -11.11 8.45 -1.27
CA THR A 121 -11.46 9.38 -0.19
C THR A 121 -12.94 9.77 -0.25
N ASN A 122 -13.46 10.31 0.86
CA ASN A 122 -14.84 10.83 0.87
C ASN A 122 -15.07 12.01 -0.10
N ALA A 123 -13.99 12.61 -0.62
CA ALA A 123 -14.04 13.65 -1.65
C ALA A 123 -13.89 13.10 -3.08
N GLY A 124 -13.85 11.78 -3.25
CA GLY A 124 -13.76 11.12 -4.56
C GLY A 124 -12.36 11.07 -5.15
N TYR A 125 -11.29 11.15 -4.34
CA TYR A 125 -9.93 10.90 -4.82
C TYR A 125 -9.66 9.38 -4.82
N PRO A 126 -9.53 8.73 -5.99
CA PRO A 126 -9.45 7.27 -6.06
C PRO A 126 -8.10 6.72 -5.60
N GLU A 127 -8.11 5.53 -4.99
CA GLU A 127 -6.90 4.80 -4.61
C GLU A 127 -5.98 4.56 -5.81
N ALA A 128 -6.53 4.08 -6.94
CA ALA A 128 -5.73 3.82 -8.15
C ALA A 128 -4.99 5.07 -8.68
N THR A 129 -5.56 6.26 -8.48
CA THR A 129 -4.90 7.52 -8.83
C THR A 129 -3.77 7.85 -7.86
N TYR A 130 -3.98 7.60 -6.56
CA TYR A 130 -2.97 7.76 -5.52
C TYR A 130 -1.78 6.82 -5.76
N THR A 131 -2.04 5.53 -5.94
CA THR A 131 -1.00 4.49 -6.05
C THR A 131 -0.15 4.70 -7.30
N LEU A 132 -0.74 5.08 -8.43
CA LEU A 132 -0.02 5.37 -9.66
C LEU A 132 0.89 6.61 -9.52
N ASP A 133 0.41 7.71 -8.92
CA ASP A 133 1.25 8.90 -8.68
C ASP A 133 2.44 8.58 -7.77
N VAL A 134 2.22 7.86 -6.67
CA VAL A 134 3.31 7.47 -5.77
C VAL A 134 4.28 6.50 -6.45
N ALA A 135 3.79 5.53 -7.21
CA ALA A 135 4.63 4.59 -7.96
C ALA A 135 5.56 5.31 -8.95
N HIS A 136 5.07 6.33 -9.67
CA HIS A 136 5.88 7.14 -10.58
C HIS A 136 6.97 7.93 -9.87
N ARG A 137 6.66 8.48 -8.69
CA ARG A 137 7.65 9.17 -7.84
C ARG A 137 8.71 8.20 -7.34
N VAL A 138 8.29 7.02 -6.86
CA VAL A 138 9.21 5.96 -6.40
C VAL A 138 10.11 5.50 -7.54
N ARG A 139 9.56 5.28 -8.76
CA ARG A 139 10.34 4.96 -9.96
C ARG A 139 11.44 5.98 -10.20
N THR A 140 11.07 7.26 -10.27
CA THR A 140 12.02 8.37 -10.49
C THR A 140 13.16 8.34 -9.46
N LEU A 141 12.84 8.15 -8.18
CA LEU A 141 13.83 8.12 -7.11
C LEU A 141 14.75 6.90 -7.18
N LEU A 142 14.22 5.71 -7.50
CA LEU A 142 15.02 4.49 -7.61
C LEU A 142 15.90 4.46 -8.86
N GLU A 143 15.40 4.97 -9.99
CA GLU A 143 16.19 5.13 -11.22
C GLU A 143 17.33 6.12 -11.02
N ALA A 144 17.10 7.23 -10.31
CA ALA A 144 18.14 8.18 -9.91
C ALA A 144 19.21 7.56 -8.98
N ARG A 145 18.92 6.42 -8.35
CA ARG A 145 19.86 5.62 -7.53
C ARG A 145 20.51 4.48 -8.33
N GLY A 146 20.18 4.34 -9.61
CA GLY A 146 20.76 3.36 -10.53
C GLY A 146 20.01 2.03 -10.64
N ALA A 147 18.84 1.88 -10.01
CA ALA A 147 18.03 0.68 -10.17
C ALA A 147 17.36 0.64 -11.55
N LYS A 148 17.18 -0.57 -12.10
CA LYS A 148 16.17 -0.82 -13.13
C LYS A 148 14.81 -0.94 -12.44
N VAL A 149 13.84 -0.11 -12.83
CA VAL A 149 12.48 -0.19 -12.28
C VAL A 149 11.54 -0.78 -13.32
N VAL A 150 10.71 -1.74 -12.88
CA VAL A 150 9.63 -2.31 -13.69
C VAL A 150 8.31 -1.97 -13.01
N LEU A 151 7.40 -1.31 -13.72
CA LEU A 151 6.03 -1.13 -13.24
C LEU A 151 5.14 -2.30 -13.69
N THR A 152 4.25 -2.77 -12.82
CA THR A 152 3.22 -3.74 -13.25
C THR A 152 2.13 -3.09 -14.11
N TYR A 153 1.91 -1.79 -13.91
CA TYR A 153 0.95 -0.98 -14.64
C TYR A 153 1.44 0.47 -14.72
N ASP A 154 1.26 1.11 -15.88
CA ASP A 154 1.71 2.50 -16.12
C ASP A 154 0.64 3.39 -16.78
N GLY A 155 -0.66 3.05 -16.60
CA GLY A 155 -1.73 3.79 -17.28
C GLY A 155 -1.94 3.39 -18.75
N ASP A 156 -1.38 2.26 -19.17
CA ASP A 156 -1.21 1.84 -20.56
C ASP A 156 -2.29 0.87 -21.06
N ARG A 157 -3.29 0.58 -20.23
CA ARG A 157 -4.42 -0.31 -20.56
C ARG A 157 -5.70 0.06 -19.81
N PRO A 158 -6.88 -0.30 -20.34
CA PRO A 158 -8.17 0.10 -19.75
C PRO A 158 -8.50 -0.51 -18.38
N TYR A 159 -7.96 -1.69 -18.06
CA TYR A 159 -8.15 -2.37 -16.78
C TYR A 159 -7.04 -3.41 -16.53
N GLY A 160 -6.86 -3.83 -15.28
CA GLY A 160 -5.83 -4.81 -14.90
C GLY A 160 -4.39 -4.29 -15.10
N PRO A 161 -3.34 -5.02 -14.70
CA PRO A 161 -3.23 -6.47 -14.66
C PRO A 161 -4.03 -7.09 -13.53
N CYS A 162 -4.40 -8.34 -13.74
CA CYS A 162 -4.89 -9.14 -12.64
C CYS A 162 -3.79 -9.41 -11.61
N VAL A 163 -4.18 -9.74 -10.37
CA VAL A 163 -3.25 -9.98 -9.26
C VAL A 163 -2.24 -11.11 -9.53
N ASP A 164 -2.59 -12.12 -10.32
CA ASP A 164 -1.71 -13.19 -10.77
C ASP A 164 -0.70 -12.69 -11.82
N GLU A 165 -1.15 -11.87 -12.77
CA GLU A 165 -0.29 -11.21 -13.75
C GLU A 165 0.70 -10.23 -13.07
N ARG A 166 0.25 -9.47 -12.06
CA ARG A 166 1.10 -8.58 -11.24
C ARG A 166 2.24 -9.34 -10.56
N ALA A 167 1.95 -10.51 -9.99
CA ALA A 167 2.98 -11.36 -9.40
C ALA A 167 3.94 -11.90 -10.46
N ARG A 168 3.40 -12.38 -11.60
CA ARG A 168 4.19 -12.92 -12.70
C ARG A 168 5.17 -11.90 -13.28
N ILE A 169 4.77 -10.63 -13.45
CA ILE A 169 5.66 -9.55 -13.91
C ILE A 169 6.89 -9.44 -12.99
N GLY A 170 6.70 -9.53 -11.67
CA GLY A 170 7.81 -9.49 -10.71
C GLY A 170 8.77 -10.67 -10.83
N ASN A 171 8.21 -11.86 -11.04
CA ASN A 171 8.98 -13.09 -11.19
C ASN A 171 9.77 -13.10 -12.52
N ASP A 172 9.12 -12.74 -13.63
CA ASP A 172 9.70 -12.69 -14.98
C ASP A 172 10.81 -11.62 -15.07
N ALA A 173 10.71 -10.55 -14.30
CA ALA A 173 11.74 -9.51 -14.21
C ALA A 173 12.99 -9.96 -13.41
N HIS A 174 12.94 -11.11 -12.72
CA HIS A 174 13.96 -11.55 -11.78
C HIS A 174 14.33 -10.46 -10.77
N ALA A 175 13.32 -9.76 -10.25
CA ALA A 175 13.54 -8.60 -9.39
C ALA A 175 14.21 -8.98 -8.05
N ASP A 176 15.07 -8.09 -7.55
CA ASP A 176 15.68 -8.21 -6.23
C ASP A 176 14.67 -7.93 -5.11
N ALA A 177 13.67 -7.10 -5.40
CA ALA A 177 12.55 -6.78 -4.52
C ALA A 177 11.33 -6.34 -5.33
N ALA A 178 10.13 -6.60 -4.80
CA ALA A 178 8.88 -6.09 -5.32
C ALA A 178 8.05 -5.41 -4.21
N LEU A 179 7.33 -4.35 -4.56
CA LEU A 179 6.47 -3.61 -3.63
C LEU A 179 5.12 -3.31 -4.31
N SER A 180 4.02 -3.68 -3.66
CA SER A 180 2.69 -3.15 -4.01
C SER A 180 2.36 -1.93 -3.16
N ILE A 181 1.95 -0.84 -3.80
CA ILE A 181 1.56 0.42 -3.14
C ILE A 181 0.04 0.51 -3.16
N HIS A 182 -0.57 0.67 -1.99
CA HIS A 182 -2.01 0.74 -1.78
C HIS A 182 -2.38 1.82 -0.73
N ALA A 183 -3.67 2.07 -0.57
CA ALA A 183 -4.23 2.78 0.56
C ALA A 183 -5.56 2.14 0.98
N ASP A 184 -5.82 2.06 2.29
CA ASP A 184 -6.90 1.23 2.81
C ASP A 184 -8.24 2.00 2.88
N GLY A 185 -9.33 1.24 3.02
CA GLY A 185 -10.65 1.73 3.35
C GLY A 185 -11.17 1.10 4.64
N ALA A 186 -11.00 1.79 5.75
CA ALA A 186 -11.44 1.35 7.08
C ALA A 186 -12.44 2.35 7.71
N PRO A 187 -13.10 2.05 8.84
CA PRO A 187 -13.99 3.00 9.50
C PRO A 187 -13.31 4.35 9.76
N ALA A 188 -14.08 5.44 9.72
CA ALA A 188 -13.55 6.81 9.70
C ALA A 188 -12.76 7.21 10.97
N ASP A 189 -12.95 6.50 12.08
CA ASP A 189 -12.19 6.68 13.34
C ASP A 189 -10.84 5.94 13.35
N ARG A 190 -10.51 5.22 12.28
CA ARG A 190 -9.27 4.44 12.12
C ARG A 190 -8.31 5.13 11.19
N LEU A 191 -7.04 5.12 11.52
CA LEU A 191 -6.00 5.79 10.74
C LEU A 191 -4.67 5.06 10.83
N GLY A 192 -3.73 5.48 9.99
CA GLY A 192 -2.37 5.00 9.97
C GLY A 192 -2.10 3.97 8.88
N PHE A 193 -0.81 3.77 8.62
CA PHE A 193 -0.30 2.88 7.59
C PHE A 193 0.09 1.51 8.16
N HIS A 194 0.13 0.48 7.32
CA HIS A 194 0.75 -0.80 7.68
C HIS A 194 1.40 -1.48 6.48
N VAL A 195 2.35 -2.38 6.76
CA VAL A 195 3.01 -3.18 5.73
C VAL A 195 2.56 -4.63 5.83
N ILE A 196 2.20 -5.25 4.72
CA ILE A 196 1.79 -6.66 4.64
C ILE A 196 2.94 -7.49 4.08
N ALA A 197 3.33 -8.53 4.80
CA ALA A 197 4.30 -9.52 4.33
C ALA A 197 3.64 -10.90 4.13
N PRO A 198 4.16 -11.73 3.23
CA PRO A 198 3.65 -13.08 3.01
C PRO A 198 3.87 -13.94 4.25
N LYS A 199 2.84 -14.68 4.64
CA LYS A 199 3.01 -15.86 5.50
C LYS A 199 3.78 -16.93 4.72
N SER A 200 4.55 -17.75 5.43
CA SER A 200 5.20 -18.92 4.84
C SER A 200 4.15 -19.98 4.49
N VAL A 201 3.96 -20.23 3.21
CA VAL A 201 2.95 -21.14 2.63
C VAL A 201 3.61 -22.08 1.63
N HIS A 202 3.10 -23.31 1.58
CA HIS A 202 3.40 -24.29 0.53
C HIS A 202 2.10 -25.05 0.21
N GLN A 203 1.30 -24.50 -0.70
CA GLN A 203 -0.03 -24.99 -1.05
C GLN A 203 -0.39 -24.57 -2.47
N GLY A 204 -0.93 -25.51 -3.26
CA GLY A 204 -1.28 -25.27 -4.65
C GLY A 204 -0.09 -24.72 -5.45
N ALA A 205 -0.29 -23.62 -6.17
CA ALA A 205 0.81 -22.95 -6.89
C ALA A 205 1.62 -21.98 -6.01
N ALA A 206 1.23 -21.75 -4.75
CA ALA A 206 1.94 -20.86 -3.85
C ALA A 206 3.08 -21.58 -3.10
N ASP A 207 4.30 -21.06 -3.23
CA ASP A 207 5.44 -21.44 -2.40
C ASP A 207 6.22 -20.19 -1.97
N THR A 208 5.85 -19.63 -0.81
CA THR A 208 6.46 -18.42 -0.27
C THR A 208 7.57 -18.71 0.73
N ARG A 209 7.92 -19.98 0.98
CA ARG A 209 8.89 -20.38 2.02
C ARG A 209 10.24 -19.69 1.86
N ALA A 210 10.73 -19.60 0.62
CA ALA A 210 12.00 -18.95 0.29
C ALA A 210 11.95 -17.43 0.48
N ILE A 211 10.78 -16.81 0.32
CA ILE A 211 10.64 -15.35 0.34
C ILE A 211 10.07 -14.80 1.64
N ALA A 212 9.48 -15.61 2.52
CA ALA A 212 8.79 -15.14 3.72
C ALA A 212 9.73 -14.35 4.66
N ALA A 213 10.91 -14.91 4.96
CA ALA A 213 11.91 -14.25 5.80
C ALA A 213 12.50 -12.97 5.18
N PRO A 214 12.99 -12.94 3.92
CA PRO A 214 13.45 -11.69 3.32
C PRO A 214 12.34 -10.66 3.13
N SER A 215 11.10 -11.07 2.82
CA SER A 215 9.96 -10.15 2.73
C SER A 215 9.60 -9.54 4.09
N LEU A 216 9.72 -10.29 5.19
CA LEU A 216 9.55 -9.75 6.53
C LEU A 216 10.61 -8.69 6.86
N ARG A 217 11.88 -8.91 6.47
CA ARG A 217 12.93 -7.89 6.62
C ARG A 217 12.59 -6.64 5.81
N LEU A 218 12.25 -6.81 4.53
CA LEU A 218 11.78 -5.72 3.68
C LEU A 218 10.63 -4.96 4.33
N ALA A 219 9.62 -5.67 4.86
CA ALA A 219 8.47 -5.05 5.50
C ALA A 219 8.86 -4.19 6.71
N THR A 220 9.73 -4.70 7.58
CA THR A 220 10.19 -3.97 8.76
C THR A 220 11.07 -2.77 8.44
N THR A 221 11.95 -2.90 7.44
CA THR A 221 12.80 -1.79 6.95
C THR A 221 11.93 -0.71 6.31
N LEU A 222 11.05 -1.10 5.39
CA LEU A 222 10.12 -0.18 4.73
C LEU A 222 9.26 0.59 5.73
N ARG A 223 8.71 -0.09 6.73
CA ARG A 223 7.91 0.55 7.79
C ARG A 223 8.68 1.65 8.51
N SER A 224 9.91 1.37 8.94
CA SER A 224 10.73 2.36 9.67
C SER A 224 11.04 3.59 8.81
N HIS A 225 11.43 3.40 7.55
CA HIS A 225 11.73 4.50 6.63
C HIS A 225 10.47 5.29 6.24
N PHE A 226 9.33 4.62 6.05
CA PHE A 226 8.07 5.29 5.77
C PHE A 226 7.62 6.18 6.93
N THR A 227 7.68 5.68 8.17
CA THR A 227 7.40 6.49 9.37
C THR A 227 8.34 7.69 9.45
N ALA A 228 9.64 7.49 9.25
CA ALA A 228 10.63 8.57 9.35
C ALA A 228 10.41 9.68 8.30
N ALA A 229 10.01 9.30 7.07
CA ALA A 229 9.83 10.26 5.99
C ALA A 229 8.48 11.02 6.06
N THR A 230 7.41 10.34 6.48
CA THR A 230 6.04 10.88 6.42
C THR A 230 5.50 11.39 7.75
N GLY A 231 6.01 10.87 8.87
CA GLY A 231 5.40 11.04 10.20
C GLY A 231 4.09 10.27 10.39
N GLU A 232 3.65 9.46 9.42
CA GLU A 232 2.39 8.73 9.48
C GLU A 232 2.42 7.70 10.63
N PRO A 233 1.41 7.67 11.51
CA PRO A 233 1.32 6.67 12.57
C PRO A 233 1.10 5.26 11.99
N LEU A 234 1.50 4.25 12.77
CA LEU A 234 1.14 2.87 12.47
C LEU A 234 -0.38 2.68 12.61
N ALA A 235 -0.97 1.88 11.73
CA ALA A 235 -2.40 1.59 11.72
C ALA A 235 -2.92 1.16 13.10
N ASN A 236 -3.98 1.82 13.57
CA ASN A 236 -4.63 1.53 14.87
C ASN A 236 -5.76 0.48 14.78
N TYR A 237 -5.92 -0.14 13.61
CA TYR A 237 -7.03 -1.04 13.30
C TYR A 237 -6.57 -2.36 12.70
N LEU A 238 -5.36 -2.42 12.11
CA LEU A 238 -4.80 -3.57 11.43
C LEU A 238 -3.34 -3.82 11.86
N GLY A 239 -2.94 -5.10 11.91
CA GLY A 239 -1.53 -5.50 11.93
C GLY A 239 -0.71 -5.03 13.13
N GLY A 240 -1.19 -5.22 14.37
CA GLY A 240 -0.55 -4.73 15.61
C GLY A 240 0.94 -4.39 15.52
N LYS A 241 1.28 -3.10 15.65
CA LYS A 241 2.57 -2.47 15.30
C LYS A 241 2.82 -2.26 13.79
N GLY A 242 1.77 -2.02 13.01
CA GLY A 242 1.86 -1.66 11.57
C GLY A 242 2.46 -2.74 10.66
N LEU A 243 2.35 -4.01 11.04
CA LEU A 243 2.82 -5.17 10.28
C LEU A 243 1.76 -6.28 10.28
N THR A 244 1.37 -6.72 9.10
CA THR A 244 0.37 -7.77 8.90
C THR A 244 0.99 -8.95 8.14
N ILE A 245 0.79 -10.18 8.61
CA ILE A 245 1.31 -11.40 7.96
C ILE A 245 0.13 -12.26 7.50
N ARG A 246 0.00 -12.49 6.18
CA ARG A 246 -1.20 -13.08 5.56
C ARG A 246 -0.88 -14.05 4.41
N ASP A 247 -1.82 -14.94 4.09
CA ASP A 247 -1.74 -16.00 3.08
C ASP A 247 -2.87 -15.94 2.04
N ASP A 248 -3.58 -14.82 1.91
CA ASP A 248 -4.76 -14.68 1.05
C ASP A 248 -4.59 -13.65 -0.09
N LEU A 249 -3.40 -13.07 -0.28
CA LEU A 249 -3.14 -12.07 -1.31
C LEU A 249 -2.37 -12.72 -2.48
N GLY A 250 -2.99 -12.81 -3.67
CA GLY A 250 -2.37 -13.43 -4.85
C GLY A 250 -1.06 -12.80 -5.27
N GLY A 251 -0.99 -11.46 -5.18
CA GLY A 251 0.25 -10.72 -5.44
C GLY A 251 1.42 -11.14 -4.52
N LEU A 252 1.14 -11.62 -3.30
CA LEU A 252 2.15 -12.14 -2.36
C LEU A 252 2.38 -13.65 -2.54
N ASN A 253 1.31 -14.43 -2.59
CA ASN A 253 1.35 -15.88 -2.62
C ASN A 253 2.04 -16.45 -3.86
N LEU A 254 1.90 -15.76 -5.00
CA LEU A 254 2.48 -16.16 -6.29
C LEU A 254 3.87 -15.53 -6.54
N SER A 255 4.39 -14.72 -5.62
CA SER A 255 5.71 -14.11 -5.76
C SER A 255 6.82 -15.12 -5.48
N THR A 256 7.82 -15.17 -6.35
CA THR A 256 9.07 -15.92 -6.15
C THR A 256 10.24 -15.01 -5.74
N VAL A 257 10.00 -13.71 -5.65
CA VAL A 257 10.95 -12.69 -5.19
C VAL A 257 10.48 -12.07 -3.87
N PRO A 258 11.37 -11.48 -3.04
CA PRO A 258 10.94 -10.77 -1.83
C PRO A 258 9.91 -9.69 -2.16
N LYS A 259 8.70 -9.78 -1.58
CA LYS A 259 7.58 -8.89 -1.91
C LYS A 259 6.76 -8.51 -0.68
N VAL A 260 6.34 -7.26 -0.62
CA VAL A 260 5.44 -6.73 0.42
C VAL A 260 4.37 -5.82 -0.21
N PHE A 261 3.31 -5.56 0.53
CA PHE A 261 2.34 -4.50 0.23
C PHE A 261 2.50 -3.41 1.29
N ILE A 262 2.38 -2.14 0.91
CA ILE A 262 2.21 -1.04 1.86
C ILE A 262 0.81 -0.44 1.67
N GLU A 263 0.03 -0.42 2.75
CA GLU A 263 -1.19 0.36 2.86
C GLU A 263 -0.81 1.69 3.49
N CYS A 264 -0.73 2.76 2.68
CA CYS A 264 -0.11 4.02 3.08
C CYS A 264 -0.93 4.88 4.07
N GLY A 265 -2.18 4.51 4.33
CA GLY A 265 -3.12 5.23 5.20
C GLY A 265 -4.56 4.83 4.89
N ASN A 266 -5.53 5.29 5.69
CA ASN A 266 -6.96 5.02 5.48
C ASN A 266 -7.65 6.16 4.70
N MET A 267 -8.04 5.93 3.44
CA MET A 267 -8.70 6.94 2.61
C MET A 267 -10.05 7.44 3.17
N ARG A 268 -10.69 6.67 4.07
CA ARG A 268 -11.95 7.05 4.71
C ARG A 268 -11.78 7.90 5.97
N ASN A 269 -10.56 8.03 6.47
CA ASN A 269 -10.22 8.90 7.59
C ASN A 269 -9.79 10.29 7.11
N ALA A 270 -10.26 11.34 7.79
CA ALA A 270 -10.01 12.71 7.35
C ALA A 270 -8.54 13.14 7.44
N HIS A 271 -7.79 12.65 8.44
CA HIS A 271 -6.36 12.95 8.59
C HIS A 271 -5.57 12.33 7.45
N ASP A 272 -5.72 11.02 7.25
CA ASP A 272 -4.99 10.30 6.21
C ASP A 272 -5.42 10.75 4.81
N ALA A 273 -6.71 11.00 4.57
CA ALA A 273 -7.18 11.54 3.30
C ALA A 273 -6.53 12.90 2.96
N ALA A 274 -6.34 13.78 3.96
CA ALA A 274 -5.65 15.06 3.76
C ALA A 274 -4.17 14.86 3.40
N ALA A 275 -3.51 13.86 3.99
CA ALA A 275 -2.14 13.50 3.67
C ALA A 275 -2.02 12.88 2.26
N LEU A 276 -2.83 11.87 1.94
CA LEU A 276 -2.83 11.16 0.65
C LEU A 276 -3.14 12.09 -0.54
N THR A 277 -4.00 13.09 -0.34
CA THR A 277 -4.34 14.10 -1.37
C THR A 277 -3.30 15.21 -1.49
N ASN A 278 -2.39 15.37 -0.53
CA ASN A 278 -1.34 16.39 -0.54
C ASN A 278 -0.12 15.94 -1.40
N PRO A 279 0.22 16.64 -2.50
CA PRO A 279 1.35 16.27 -3.35
C PRO A 279 2.71 16.25 -2.64
N ALA A 280 2.94 17.16 -1.68
CA ALA A 280 4.19 17.19 -0.92
C ALA A 280 4.30 15.97 0.00
N TRP A 281 3.20 15.57 0.64
CA TRP A 281 3.17 14.36 1.45
C TRP A 281 3.37 13.11 0.59
N ARG A 282 2.76 13.02 -0.61
CA ARG A 282 3.03 11.93 -1.55
C ARG A 282 4.50 11.84 -1.97
N GLN A 283 5.18 12.97 -2.09
CA GLN A 283 6.63 12.99 -2.32
C GLN A 283 7.41 12.42 -1.12
N HIS A 284 7.02 12.77 0.11
CA HIS A 284 7.63 12.18 1.31
C HIS A 284 7.34 10.68 1.43
N ALA A 285 6.13 10.23 1.11
CA ALA A 285 5.78 8.81 1.05
C ALA A 285 6.67 8.07 0.04
N ALA A 286 6.83 8.62 -1.18
CA ALA A 286 7.71 8.05 -2.19
C ALA A 286 9.18 8.01 -1.75
N GLN A 287 9.65 9.06 -1.06
CA GLN A 287 10.99 9.11 -0.50
C GLN A 287 11.20 8.01 0.56
N GLY A 288 10.28 7.87 1.52
CA GLY A 288 10.35 6.81 2.53
C GLY A 288 10.31 5.40 1.93
N ILE A 289 9.51 5.21 0.88
CA ILE A 289 9.47 3.96 0.13
C ILE A 289 10.81 3.67 -0.55
N ALA A 290 11.35 4.63 -1.30
CA ALA A 290 12.61 4.47 -2.01
C ALA A 290 13.77 4.22 -1.03
N ASP A 291 13.81 4.93 0.10
CA ASP A 291 14.83 4.75 1.15
C ASP A 291 14.73 3.37 1.81
N GLY A 292 13.53 2.89 2.11
CA GLY A 292 13.31 1.55 2.65
C GLY A 292 13.74 0.45 1.69
N LEU A 293 13.42 0.59 0.40
CA LEU A 293 13.87 -0.36 -0.64
C LEU A 293 15.38 -0.32 -0.83
N THR A 294 15.98 0.88 -0.88
CA THR A 294 17.44 1.04 -0.94
C THR A 294 18.12 0.35 0.24
N ALA A 295 17.68 0.65 1.47
CA ALA A 295 18.27 0.08 2.68
C ALA A 295 18.17 -1.46 2.69
N PHE A 296 17.01 -2.01 2.30
CA PHE A 296 16.84 -3.46 2.16
C PHE A 296 17.82 -4.07 1.17
N LEU A 297 17.97 -3.48 -0.02
CA LEU A 297 18.82 -4.00 -1.09
C LEU A 297 20.31 -3.90 -0.77
N GLU A 298 20.72 -2.88 -0.02
CA GLU A 298 22.09 -2.73 0.50
C GLU A 298 22.38 -3.60 1.74
N GLY A 299 21.37 -4.28 2.29
CA GLY A 299 21.50 -5.08 3.50
C GLY A 299 21.62 -4.25 4.79
N LYS A 300 21.23 -2.98 4.74
CA LYS A 300 21.18 -2.07 5.91
C LYS A 300 19.90 -2.34 6.72
N ARG A 301 20.01 -2.22 8.04
CA ARG A 301 18.90 -2.44 8.99
C ARG A 301 18.43 -1.14 9.60
#